data_AF-A0A9D5PMY9-F1
#
_entry.id   AF-A0A9D5PMY9-F1
#
_cell.length_a   1.000
_cell.length_b   1.000
_cell.length_c   1.000
_cell.angle_alpha   90.00
_cell.angle_beta   90.00
_cell.angle_gamma   90.00
#
_symmetry.space_group_name_H-M   'P 1'
#
loop_
_entity.id
_entity.type
_entity.pdbx_description
1 polymer ?
#
loop_
_entity_poly.entity_id
_entity_poly.type
_entity_poly.pdbx_seq_one_letter_code
_entity_poly.pdbx_strand_id
1 'polypeptide(L)'
;MKRVTAIVLVFVFLILLPSCGSSHHQKSKEGLDYYIDTRNHGYSDSDFTISSGCLLPVEFLEKYSYLDGNYYYDEDYTTNFLLFSENEVDRAFIWLTYDAEIYEQGKQECLETRHSQNADLDGKKAFGFTFYSNYEWSQDNEYNRFPYRFTAFGFNDQTDTLVFIGFYCNKQLDEEKLQSAKTDLEGFIQNYFGEWYDWE
;
A
#
# COMPACT_ATOMS: atom_id res chain seq x y z
N MET A 1 -24.28 32.88 -46.51
CA MET A 1 -23.32 33.20 -45.41
C MET A 1 -23.70 32.59 -44.05
N LYS A 2 -24.99 32.46 -43.67
CA LYS A 2 -25.39 31.94 -42.34
C LYS A 2 -25.08 30.45 -42.04
N ARG A 3 -24.84 29.62 -43.07
CA ARG A 3 -24.57 28.17 -42.90
C ARG A 3 -23.10 27.86 -42.57
N VAL A 4 -22.17 28.72 -42.99
CA VAL A 4 -20.73 28.52 -42.76
C VAL A 4 -20.36 28.84 -41.31
N THR A 5 -21.01 29.86 -40.73
CA THR A 5 -20.79 30.27 -39.33
C THR A 5 -21.22 29.20 -38.32
N ALA A 6 -22.29 28.45 -38.62
CA ALA A 6 -22.75 27.35 -37.77
C ALA A 6 -21.77 26.17 -37.74
N ILE A 7 -21.15 25.85 -38.88
CA ILE A 7 -20.18 24.74 -38.98
C ILE A 7 -18.89 25.08 -38.21
N VAL A 8 -18.44 26.33 -38.28
CA VAL A 8 -17.27 26.81 -37.53
C VAL A 8 -17.53 26.78 -36.02
N LEU A 9 -18.73 27.20 -35.58
CA LEU A 9 -19.12 27.15 -34.16
C LEU A 9 -19.18 25.72 -33.61
N VAL A 10 -19.66 24.75 -34.39
CA VAL A 10 -19.68 23.33 -33.99
C VAL A 10 -18.26 22.77 -33.89
N PHE A 11 -17.36 23.13 -34.82
CA PHE A 11 -15.95 22.73 -34.74
C PHE A 11 -15.23 23.35 -33.54
N VAL A 12 -15.51 24.61 -33.21
CA VAL A 12 -14.94 25.27 -32.02
C VAL A 12 -15.47 24.64 -30.73
N PHE A 13 -16.75 24.26 -30.67
CA PHE A 13 -17.32 23.53 -29.52
C PHE A 13 -16.75 22.11 -29.36
N LEU A 14 -16.42 21.42 -30.45
CA LEU A 14 -15.78 20.10 -30.41
C LEU A 14 -14.33 20.17 -29.92
N ILE A 15 -13.61 21.25 -30.21
CA ILE A 15 -12.22 21.47 -29.74
C ILE A 15 -12.19 21.95 -28.28
N LEU A 16 -13.27 22.58 -27.80
CA LEU A 16 -13.43 23.06 -26.43
C LEU A 16 -14.14 22.08 -25.50
N LEU A 17 -14.45 20.86 -25.96
CA LEU A 17 -14.80 19.80 -25.02
C LEU A 17 -13.57 19.60 -24.13
N PRO A 18 -13.67 19.88 -22.82
CA PRO A 18 -12.58 19.60 -21.92
C PRO A 18 -12.27 18.12 -22.08
N SER A 19 -11.02 17.81 -22.37
CA SER A 19 -10.49 16.47 -22.25
C SER A 19 -10.72 16.04 -20.80
N CYS A 20 -11.86 15.42 -20.52
CA CYS A 20 -12.08 14.57 -19.35
C CYS A 20 -11.17 13.35 -19.55
N GLY A 21 -9.90 13.58 -19.32
CA GLY A 21 -8.84 12.60 -19.35
C GLY A 21 -7.88 12.97 -18.24
N SER A 22 -8.36 13.08 -17.00
CA SER A 22 -7.52 12.70 -15.88
C SER A 22 -7.19 11.22 -16.14
N SER A 23 -6.04 10.98 -16.74
CA SER A 23 -5.59 9.64 -17.00
C SER A 23 -5.20 9.03 -15.67
N HIS A 24 -6.16 8.40 -14.98
CA HIS A 24 -5.86 7.52 -13.86
C HIS A 24 -4.90 6.46 -14.37
N HIS A 25 -3.66 6.53 -13.90
CA HIS A 25 -2.65 5.52 -14.18
C HIS A 25 -2.59 4.65 -12.94
N GLN A 26 -3.32 3.54 -12.99
CA GLN A 26 -3.19 2.49 -12.00
C GLN A 26 -2.04 1.58 -12.42
N LYS A 27 -1.00 1.46 -11.59
CA LYS A 27 0.05 0.46 -11.76
C LYS A 27 -0.14 -0.62 -10.71
N SER A 28 -0.65 -1.78 -11.13
CA SER A 28 -0.66 -2.97 -10.31
C SER A 28 0.47 -3.93 -10.70
N LYS A 29 1.10 -4.54 -9.69
CA LYS A 29 2.15 -5.57 -9.84
C LYS A 29 1.90 -6.68 -8.83
N GLU A 30 2.32 -7.89 -9.20
CA GLU A 30 2.07 -9.09 -8.41
C GLU A 30 3.26 -10.06 -8.54
N GLY A 31 3.48 -10.88 -7.51
CA GLY A 31 4.45 -11.97 -7.52
C GLY A 31 5.68 -11.68 -6.68
N LEU A 32 6.08 -12.67 -5.87
CA LEU A 32 7.30 -12.58 -5.05
C LEU A 32 8.57 -12.46 -5.89
N ASP A 33 8.61 -13.06 -7.09
CA ASP A 33 9.73 -12.90 -8.02
C ASP A 33 9.91 -11.44 -8.44
N TYR A 34 8.82 -10.74 -8.72
CA TYR A 34 8.86 -9.30 -9.03
C TYR A 34 9.37 -8.51 -7.82
N TYR A 35 8.89 -8.83 -6.61
CA TYR A 35 9.34 -8.19 -5.37
C TYR A 35 10.86 -8.34 -5.17
N ILE A 36 11.37 -9.57 -5.30
CA ILE A 36 12.79 -9.90 -5.12
C ILE A 36 13.64 -9.22 -6.20
N ASP A 37 13.24 -9.32 -7.46
CA ASP A 37 13.96 -8.74 -8.61
C ASP A 37 14.12 -7.22 -8.46
N THR A 38 13.02 -6.54 -8.09
CA THR A 38 12.98 -5.08 -7.92
C THR A 38 13.89 -4.63 -6.77
N ARG A 39 13.96 -5.40 -5.68
CA ARG A 39 14.77 -5.06 -4.50
C ARG A 39 16.26 -5.37 -4.69
N ASN A 40 16.59 -6.40 -5.48
CA ASN A 40 17.98 -6.82 -5.71
C ASN A 40 18.72 -6.01 -6.79
N HIS A 41 18.03 -5.50 -7.82
CA HIS A 41 18.68 -4.85 -8.96
C HIS A 41 19.05 -3.37 -8.76
N GLY A 42 18.80 -2.80 -7.58
CA GLY A 42 19.10 -1.41 -7.29
C GLY A 42 18.10 -0.47 -7.98
N TYR A 43 17.52 0.40 -7.18
CA TYR A 43 16.42 1.27 -7.53
C TYR A 43 16.72 2.17 -8.74
N SER A 44 15.76 2.33 -9.66
CA SER A 44 15.64 3.61 -10.33
C SER A 44 14.89 4.54 -9.39
N ASP A 45 15.51 5.66 -9.00
CA ASP A 45 15.04 6.64 -7.99
C ASP A 45 13.58 7.15 -8.18
N SER A 46 12.90 6.84 -9.29
CA SER A 46 11.52 7.22 -9.57
C SER A 46 10.44 6.23 -9.11
N ASP A 47 10.80 4.99 -8.74
CA ASP A 47 9.84 3.93 -8.39
C ASP A 47 9.82 3.63 -6.87
N PHE A 48 10.33 4.55 -6.04
CA PHE A 48 10.26 4.39 -4.60
C PHE A 48 8.83 4.65 -4.13
N THR A 49 8.10 3.56 -3.97
CA THR A 49 6.75 3.58 -3.43
C THR A 49 6.87 3.35 -1.94
N ILE A 50 6.39 4.33 -1.18
CA ILE A 50 6.60 4.44 0.26
C ILE A 50 6.14 3.16 0.99
N SER A 51 5.09 2.52 0.49
CA SER A 51 4.54 1.28 1.05
C SER A 51 5.48 0.08 0.91
N SER A 52 6.28 0.01 -0.17
CA SER A 52 7.21 -1.12 -0.42
C SER A 52 8.43 -1.08 0.50
N GLY A 53 8.89 0.12 0.86
CA GLY A 53 9.96 0.31 1.86
C GLY A 53 9.57 -0.15 3.27
N CYS A 54 8.29 -0.42 3.51
CA CYS A 54 7.76 -0.86 4.79
C CYS A 54 7.62 -2.38 4.91
N LEU A 55 7.80 -3.12 3.82
CA LEU A 55 7.68 -4.58 3.76
C LEU A 55 8.94 -5.30 4.29
N LEU A 56 8.89 -6.64 4.33
CA LEU A 56 9.99 -7.49 4.76
C LEU A 56 11.26 -7.28 3.93
N PRO A 57 12.46 -7.17 4.53
CA PRO A 57 13.70 -7.21 3.76
C PRO A 57 13.80 -8.52 2.94
N VAL A 58 14.44 -8.48 1.77
CA VAL A 58 14.60 -9.68 0.92
C VAL A 58 15.38 -10.76 1.66
N GLU A 59 16.30 -10.34 2.52
CA GLU A 59 17.09 -11.18 3.41
C GLU A 59 16.21 -12.04 4.33
N PHE A 60 15.01 -11.57 4.69
CA PHE A 60 14.05 -12.37 5.45
C PHE A 60 13.52 -13.56 4.62
N LEU A 61 13.21 -13.32 3.33
CA LEU A 61 12.75 -14.36 2.40
C LEU A 61 13.87 -15.38 2.10
N GLU A 62 15.12 -14.93 2.08
CA GLU A 62 16.28 -15.81 1.94
C GLU A 62 16.52 -16.66 3.19
N LYS A 63 16.28 -16.08 4.37
CA LYS A 63 16.51 -16.74 5.66
C LYS A 63 15.43 -17.76 6.01
N TYR A 64 14.17 -17.47 5.68
CA TYR A 64 13.02 -18.29 6.08
C TYR A 64 12.29 -18.82 4.85
N SER A 65 12.48 -20.11 4.55
CA SER A 65 11.78 -20.78 3.45
C SER A 65 10.28 -20.86 3.72
N TYR A 66 9.48 -20.31 2.81
CA TYR A 66 8.01 -20.35 2.85
C TYR A 66 7.48 -21.49 1.95
N LEU A 67 6.27 -21.96 2.25
CA LEU A 67 5.57 -23.01 1.49
C LEU A 67 4.79 -22.42 0.31
N ASP A 68 4.07 -21.34 0.57
CA ASP A 68 3.26 -20.62 -0.40
C ASP A 68 3.18 -19.14 0.00
N GLY A 69 2.92 -18.27 -0.96
CA GLY A 69 2.87 -16.85 -0.70
C GLY A 69 2.79 -16.01 -1.96
N ASN A 70 2.39 -14.76 -1.78
CA ASN A 70 2.35 -13.81 -2.87
C ASN A 70 2.67 -12.39 -2.40
N TYR A 71 3.00 -11.55 -3.38
CA TYR A 71 3.18 -10.11 -3.22
C TYR A 71 2.19 -9.40 -4.13
N TYR A 72 1.58 -8.34 -3.61
CA TYR A 72 0.74 -7.42 -4.36
C TYR A 72 1.19 -6.00 -4.12
N TYR A 73 1.11 -5.21 -5.18
CA TYR A 73 1.47 -3.82 -5.19
C TYR A 73 0.52 -3.05 -6.08
N ASP A 74 0.01 -1.92 -5.61
CA ASP A 74 -0.85 -1.06 -6.39
C ASP A 74 -0.63 0.42 -6.04
N GLU A 75 -0.57 1.21 -7.10
CA GLU A 75 -0.25 2.63 -7.11
C GLU A 75 -1.32 3.34 -7.94
N ASP A 76 -2.09 4.24 -7.32
CA ASP A 76 -3.02 5.13 -8.02
C ASP A 76 -2.50 6.56 -7.95
N TYR A 77 -2.11 7.09 -9.11
CA TYR A 77 -1.71 8.49 -9.27
C TYR A 77 -2.65 9.23 -10.23
N THR A 78 -3.07 10.43 -9.83
CA THR A 78 -3.60 11.43 -10.77
C THR A 78 -2.46 12.19 -11.43
N THR A 79 -2.22 11.95 -12.72
CA THR A 79 -1.10 12.56 -13.45
C THR A 79 -1.28 14.07 -13.62
N ASN A 80 -0.57 14.88 -12.84
CA ASN A 80 -0.19 16.23 -13.22
C ASN A 80 1.34 16.27 -13.31
N PHE A 81 1.85 16.15 -14.54
CA PHE A 81 3.25 15.91 -14.90
C PHE A 81 4.28 16.98 -14.44
N LEU A 82 3.86 18.00 -13.67
CA LEU A 82 4.68 19.17 -13.34
C LEU A 82 4.80 19.49 -11.85
N LEU A 83 4.07 18.80 -10.98
CA LEU A 83 4.13 18.96 -9.52
C LEU A 83 3.91 17.58 -8.93
N PHE A 84 4.70 17.18 -7.92
CA PHE A 84 4.39 16.02 -7.07
C PHE A 84 2.88 15.97 -6.82
N SER A 85 2.20 14.96 -7.37
CA SER A 85 0.74 14.94 -7.38
C SER A 85 0.26 14.90 -5.94
N GLU A 86 -0.55 15.87 -5.54
CA GLU A 86 -1.11 15.99 -4.18
C GLU A 86 -2.17 14.90 -3.87
N ASN A 87 -2.30 13.84 -4.69
CA ASN A 87 -3.30 12.79 -4.53
C ASN A 87 -2.79 11.43 -5.04
N GLU A 88 -2.27 10.65 -4.11
CA GLU A 88 -1.61 9.37 -4.31
C GLU A 88 -2.07 8.41 -3.23
N VAL A 89 -2.43 7.21 -3.65
CA VAL A 89 -2.60 6.05 -2.78
C VAL A 89 -1.66 4.97 -3.27
N ASP A 90 -0.87 4.46 -2.35
CA ASP A 90 0.16 3.46 -2.59
C ASP A 90 0.00 2.35 -1.54
N ARG A 91 -0.21 1.13 -2.00
CA ARG A 91 -0.47 -0.03 -1.13
C ARG A 91 0.33 -1.24 -1.57
N ALA A 92 0.90 -1.93 -0.60
CA ALA A 92 1.68 -3.14 -0.81
C ALA A 92 1.32 -4.19 0.24
N PHE A 93 1.27 -5.44 -0.19
CA PHE A 93 0.85 -6.55 0.66
C PHE A 93 1.65 -7.81 0.34
N ILE A 94 2.14 -8.49 1.37
CA ILE A 94 2.75 -9.80 1.28
C ILE A 94 2.01 -10.74 2.23
N TRP A 95 1.74 -11.95 1.78
CA TRP A 95 1.38 -13.07 2.66
C TRP A 95 2.28 -14.26 2.37
N LEU A 96 2.67 -14.97 3.43
CA LEU A 96 3.59 -16.10 3.38
C LEU A 96 3.12 -17.16 4.37
N THR A 97 2.98 -18.39 3.91
CA THR A 97 2.68 -19.57 4.73
C THR A 97 3.96 -20.37 4.96
N TYR A 98 4.08 -21.01 6.11
CA TYR A 98 5.30 -21.67 6.53
C TYR A 98 5.02 -23.03 7.15
N ASP A 99 6.06 -23.86 7.23
CA ASP A 99 6.09 -24.93 8.22
C ASP A 99 6.13 -24.32 9.63
N ALA A 100 5.45 -24.96 10.60
CA ALA A 100 5.28 -24.45 11.96
C ALA A 100 6.59 -24.03 12.66
N GLU A 101 7.69 -24.76 12.45
CA GLU A 101 9.00 -24.38 13.04
C GLU A 101 9.53 -23.06 12.45
N ILE A 102 9.45 -22.91 11.13
CA ILE A 102 9.91 -21.72 10.41
C ILE A 102 8.99 -20.53 10.73
N TYR A 103 7.68 -20.78 10.81
CA TYR A 103 6.68 -19.80 11.21
C TYR A 103 7.03 -19.15 12.55
N GLU A 104 7.28 -19.97 13.58
CA GLU A 104 7.60 -19.46 14.91
C GLU A 104 8.92 -18.67 14.91
N GLN A 105 9.95 -19.15 14.18
CA GLN A 105 11.21 -18.41 14.07
C GLN A 105 11.04 -17.05 13.37
N GLY A 106 10.30 -17.02 12.25
CA GLY A 106 10.03 -15.79 11.50
C GLY A 106 9.17 -14.81 12.27
N LYS A 107 8.15 -15.31 12.99
CA LYS A 107 7.30 -14.54 13.90
C LYS A 107 8.11 -13.88 15.01
N GLN A 108 8.99 -14.64 15.68
CA GLN A 108 9.84 -14.10 16.74
C GLN A 108 10.79 -13.02 16.21
N GLU A 109 11.44 -13.21 15.06
CA GLU A 109 12.29 -12.17 14.47
C GLU A 109 11.50 -10.89 14.12
N CYS A 110 10.30 -11.04 13.56
CA CYS A 110 9.44 -9.90 13.25
C CYS A 110 9.11 -9.10 14.52
N LEU A 111 8.73 -9.81 15.59
CA LEU A 111 8.48 -9.21 16.90
C LEU A 111 9.75 -8.52 17.41
N GLU A 112 10.90 -9.19 17.50
CA GLU A 112 12.15 -8.63 18.04
C GLU A 112 12.63 -7.39 17.27
N THR A 113 12.60 -7.46 15.94
CA THR A 113 13.11 -6.40 15.08
C THR A 113 12.19 -5.18 15.09
N ARG A 114 10.87 -5.39 15.03
CA ARG A 114 9.89 -4.30 14.89
C ARG A 114 9.30 -3.80 16.21
N HIS A 115 9.40 -4.55 17.31
CA HIS A 115 9.13 -4.05 18.67
C HIS A 115 10.01 -2.84 19.04
N SER A 116 11.18 -2.71 18.42
CA SER A 116 12.11 -1.60 18.68
C SER A 116 11.73 -0.25 18.03
N GLN A 117 10.70 -0.20 17.16
CA GLN A 117 10.44 0.94 16.26
C GLN A 117 9.11 1.70 16.47
N ASN A 118 8.57 1.75 17.70
CA ASN A 118 7.33 2.46 18.08
C ASN A 118 5.99 1.84 17.61
N ALA A 119 5.94 0.53 17.34
CA ALA A 119 4.67 -0.15 17.07
C ALA A 119 3.71 -0.10 18.29
N ASP A 120 2.41 -0.07 18.03
CA ASP A 120 1.40 -0.32 19.07
C ASP A 120 1.51 -1.78 19.53
N LEU A 121 1.96 -1.99 20.77
CA LEU A 121 2.46 -3.29 21.23
C LEU A 121 1.36 -4.25 21.69
N ASP A 122 0.12 -3.77 21.81
CA ASP A 122 -0.95 -4.56 22.41
C ASP A 122 -1.58 -5.58 21.44
N GLY A 123 -1.23 -5.52 20.15
CA GLY A 123 -1.69 -6.45 19.13
C GLY A 123 -3.21 -6.39 18.88
N LYS A 124 -3.64 -6.06 17.66
CA LYS A 124 -5.07 -6.00 17.30
C LYS A 124 -5.50 -7.26 16.57
N LYS A 125 -6.58 -7.89 17.05
CA LYS A 125 -7.13 -9.09 16.40
C LYS A 125 -8.09 -8.70 15.28
N ALA A 126 -7.93 -9.30 14.11
CA ALA A 126 -8.86 -9.23 12.97
C ALA A 126 -8.62 -10.43 12.06
N PHE A 127 -9.68 -11.01 11.46
CA PHE A 127 -9.56 -12.11 10.47
C PHE A 127 -8.73 -13.34 10.93
N GLY A 128 -8.74 -13.65 12.23
CA GLY A 128 -7.89 -14.72 12.79
C GLY A 128 -6.41 -14.35 12.96
N PHE A 129 -5.98 -13.18 12.50
CA PHE A 129 -4.63 -12.64 12.69
C PHE A 129 -4.53 -11.81 13.97
N THR A 130 -3.31 -11.74 14.51
CA THR A 130 -2.89 -10.70 15.46
C THR A 130 -1.97 -9.73 14.75
N PHE A 131 -2.42 -8.48 14.58
CA PHE A 131 -1.70 -7.41 13.89
C PHE A 131 -0.97 -6.48 14.83
N TYR A 132 0.25 -6.12 14.46
CA TYR A 132 1.03 -5.08 15.08
C TYR A 132 1.22 -3.96 14.07
N SER A 133 0.67 -2.79 14.38
CA SER A 133 0.63 -1.66 13.46
C SER A 133 1.56 -0.54 13.92
N ASN A 134 2.17 0.13 12.97
CA ASN A 134 2.90 1.38 13.18
C ASN A 134 2.31 2.47 12.28
N TYR A 135 2.22 3.67 12.85
CA TYR A 135 1.66 4.86 12.22
C TYR A 135 2.71 5.97 12.26
N GLU A 136 3.24 6.38 11.11
CA GLU A 136 4.16 7.52 11.06
C GLU A 136 3.39 8.82 10.84
N TRP A 137 3.58 9.76 11.77
CA TRP A 137 3.01 11.10 11.75
C TRP A 137 4.11 12.09 11.40
N SER A 138 3.82 12.98 10.46
CA SER A 138 4.74 14.07 10.12
C SER A 138 4.85 15.05 11.33
N GLN A 139 5.98 15.75 11.59
CA GLN A 139 6.14 16.65 12.79
C GLN A 139 6.30 18.20 12.64
N ASP A 140 6.70 18.82 11.52
CA ASP A 140 6.69 20.29 11.32
C ASP A 140 5.30 20.98 11.28
N ASN A 141 4.96 21.56 12.41
CA ASN A 141 4.59 22.98 12.60
C ASN A 141 4.36 23.83 11.33
N GLU A 142 3.11 23.87 10.84
CA GLU A 142 2.33 25.09 10.50
C GLU A 142 0.99 24.73 9.83
N TYR A 143 0.90 23.54 9.26
CA TYR A 143 -0.35 22.95 8.79
C TYR A 143 -0.47 21.57 9.43
N ASN A 144 -1.60 21.32 10.11
CA ASN A 144 -1.91 20.09 10.84
C ASN A 144 -1.31 18.84 10.16
N ARG A 145 -0.52 18.07 10.90
CA ARG A 145 0.21 16.94 10.34
C ARG A 145 -0.50 15.62 10.57
N PHE A 146 -0.89 15.04 9.45
CA PHE A 146 -1.66 13.81 9.27
C PHE A 146 -0.75 12.57 9.22
N PRO A 147 -1.26 11.34 9.42
CA PRO A 147 -0.50 10.14 9.14
C PRO A 147 -0.43 10.01 7.63
N TYR A 148 0.78 9.88 7.08
CA TYR A 148 0.94 9.63 5.65
C TYR A 148 1.32 8.17 5.39
N ARG A 149 1.69 7.40 6.43
CA ARG A 149 2.11 6.00 6.33
C ARG A 149 1.46 5.14 7.41
N PHE A 150 0.93 3.99 6.99
CA PHE A 150 0.53 2.89 7.83
C PHE A 150 1.30 1.64 7.43
N THR A 151 1.77 0.93 8.44
CA THR A 151 2.40 -0.37 8.25
C THR A 151 1.84 -1.33 9.27
N ALA A 152 1.68 -2.58 8.89
CA ALA A 152 1.34 -3.63 9.83
C ALA A 152 2.01 -4.94 9.45
N PHE A 153 2.27 -5.75 10.45
CA PHE A 153 2.55 -7.17 10.26
C PHE A 153 1.56 -7.97 11.09
N GLY A 154 1.12 -9.10 10.55
CA GLY A 154 0.09 -9.94 11.15
C GLY A 154 0.53 -11.40 11.21
N PHE A 155 0.05 -12.09 12.24
CA PHE A 155 0.33 -13.50 12.52
C PHE A 155 -0.97 -14.29 12.62
N ASN A 156 -1.12 -15.36 11.85
CA ASN A 156 -2.20 -16.33 12.03
C ASN A 156 -1.62 -17.67 12.52
N ASP A 157 -1.74 -17.90 13.82
CA ASP A 157 -1.22 -19.10 14.51
C ASP A 157 -1.99 -20.38 14.16
N GLN A 158 -3.12 -20.29 13.45
CA GLN A 158 -3.89 -21.47 13.01
C GLN A 158 -3.43 -21.97 11.64
N THR A 159 -2.97 -21.06 10.79
CA THR A 159 -2.58 -21.34 9.40
C THR A 159 -1.09 -21.13 9.14
N ASP A 160 -0.30 -20.89 10.19
CA ASP A 160 1.13 -20.62 10.12
C ASP A 160 1.48 -19.54 9.07
N THR A 161 0.67 -18.47 9.03
CA THR A 161 0.74 -17.42 8.01
C THR A 161 1.22 -16.09 8.58
N LEU A 162 2.21 -15.50 7.92
CA LEU A 162 2.66 -14.13 8.14
C LEU A 162 2.10 -13.22 7.05
N VAL A 163 1.61 -12.05 7.45
CA VAL A 163 1.20 -10.99 6.51
C VAL A 163 1.93 -9.69 6.80
N PHE A 164 2.19 -8.91 5.76
CA PHE A 164 2.85 -7.61 5.83
C PHE A 164 2.08 -6.62 4.97
N ILE A 165 1.75 -5.48 5.56
CA ILE A 165 0.96 -4.43 4.95
C ILE A 165 1.79 -3.15 4.95
N GLY A 166 1.94 -2.54 3.78
CA GLY A 166 2.39 -1.18 3.60
C GLY A 166 1.28 -0.36 2.97
N PHE A 167 1.05 0.84 3.50
CA PHE A 167 0.08 1.78 2.96
C PHE A 167 0.60 3.20 3.09
N TYR A 168 0.49 3.97 2.01
CA TYR A 168 0.75 5.39 1.96
C TYR A 168 -0.40 6.10 1.26
N CYS A 169 -0.79 7.25 1.80
CA CYS A 169 -1.81 8.09 1.21
C CYS A 169 -1.49 9.55 1.50
N ASN A 170 -1.51 10.39 0.47
CA ASN A 170 -1.56 11.85 0.61
C ASN A 170 -2.87 12.45 0.03
N LYS A 171 -3.80 11.60 -0.41
CA LYS A 171 -5.12 11.98 -0.90
C LYS A 171 -6.08 12.25 0.27
N GLN A 172 -6.53 13.50 0.38
CA GLN A 172 -7.36 13.97 1.50
C GLN A 172 -8.59 13.09 1.79
N LEU A 173 -9.25 12.57 0.75
CA LEU A 173 -10.45 11.73 0.89
C LEU A 173 -10.18 10.36 1.55
N ASP A 174 -8.97 9.85 1.41
CA ASP A 174 -8.58 8.55 1.95
C ASP A 174 -7.85 8.69 3.29
N GLU A 175 -7.55 9.92 3.74
CA GLU A 175 -7.02 10.24 5.08
C GLU A 175 -7.95 9.81 6.21
N GLU A 176 -9.27 10.06 6.09
CA GLU A 176 -10.24 9.65 7.11
C GLU A 176 -10.28 8.12 7.26
N LYS A 177 -10.09 7.38 6.16
CA LYS A 177 -10.01 5.93 6.19
C LYS A 177 -8.68 5.44 6.77
N LEU A 178 -7.59 6.15 6.53
CA LEU A 178 -6.33 5.83 7.22
C LEU A 178 -6.45 6.02 8.74
N GLN A 179 -7.23 7.01 9.21
CA GLN A 179 -7.57 7.12 10.63
C GLN A 179 -8.41 5.94 11.10
N SER A 180 -9.30 5.41 10.25
CA SER A 180 -10.11 4.25 10.61
C SER A 180 -9.25 3.02 10.90
N ALA A 181 -8.05 2.87 10.33
CA ALA A 181 -7.12 1.78 10.69
C ALA A 181 -6.84 1.70 12.21
N LYS A 182 -6.92 2.81 12.95
CA LYS A 182 -6.78 2.83 14.41
C LYS A 182 -8.01 2.32 15.15
N THR A 183 -9.21 2.65 14.68
CA THR A 183 -10.48 2.36 15.39
C THR A 183 -11.20 1.13 14.85
N ASP A 184 -11.01 0.83 13.58
CA ASP A 184 -11.62 -0.22 12.77
C ASP A 184 -10.58 -0.75 11.76
N LEU A 185 -9.64 -1.54 12.29
CA LEU A 185 -8.58 -2.16 11.50
C LEU A 185 -9.15 -3.17 10.48
N GLU A 186 -10.19 -3.91 10.88
CA GLU A 186 -10.85 -4.91 10.04
C GLU A 186 -11.45 -4.26 8.79
N GLY A 187 -12.24 -3.19 8.96
CA GLY A 187 -12.81 -2.44 7.85
C GLY A 187 -11.77 -1.77 6.95
N PHE A 188 -10.67 -1.27 7.54
CA PHE A 188 -9.55 -0.72 6.77
C PHE A 188 -8.89 -1.80 5.89
N ILE A 189 -8.57 -2.96 6.47
CA ILE A 189 -7.94 -4.07 5.74
C ILE A 189 -8.87 -4.58 4.64
N GLN A 190 -10.15 -4.80 4.94
CA GLN A 190 -11.11 -5.25 3.94
C GLN A 190 -11.22 -4.28 2.75
N ASN A 191 -11.25 -2.97 3.02
CA ASN A 191 -11.40 -1.96 1.98
C ASN A 191 -10.18 -1.86 1.06
N TYR A 192 -8.96 -2.00 1.59
CA TYR A 192 -7.73 -1.79 0.81
C TYR A 192 -6.99 -3.07 0.42
N PHE A 193 -7.27 -4.19 1.05
CA PHE A 193 -6.54 -5.45 0.85
C PHE A 193 -7.48 -6.65 0.72
N GLY A 194 -8.80 -6.45 0.78
CA GLY A 194 -9.80 -7.52 0.71
C GLY A 194 -9.85 -8.27 -0.62
N GLU A 195 -9.34 -7.67 -1.71
CA GLU A 195 -9.25 -8.34 -3.02
C GLU A 195 -8.00 -9.20 -3.19
N TRP A 196 -7.01 -9.06 -2.28
CA TRP A 196 -5.67 -9.66 -2.45
C TRP A 196 -5.44 -10.89 -1.57
N TYR A 197 -6.32 -11.10 -0.59
CA TYR A 197 -6.26 -12.22 0.32
C TYR A 197 -7.67 -12.61 0.72
N ASP A 198 -7.89 -13.92 0.86
CA ASP A 198 -9.13 -14.45 1.41
C ASP A 198 -9.06 -14.37 2.93
N TRP A 199 -9.67 -13.32 3.49
CA TRP A 199 -9.63 -13.03 4.92
C TRP A 199 -10.68 -13.80 5.75
N GLU A 200 -11.53 -14.61 5.11
CA GLU A 200 -12.63 -15.36 5.74
C GLU A 200 -12.26 -16.76 6.25
#